data_AF-A0A9P5UU93-F1
#
_entry.id   AF-A0A9P5UU93-F1
#
_cell.length_a   1.000
_cell.length_b   1.000
_cell.length_c   1.000
_cell.angle_alpha   90.00
_cell.angle_beta   90.00
_cell.angle_gamma   90.00
#
_symmetry.space_group_name_H-M   'P 1'
#
loop_
_entity.id
_entity.type
_entity.pdbx_description
1 polymer ?
#
loop_
_entity_poly.entity_id
_entity_poly.type
_entity_poly.pdbx_seq_one_letter_code
_entity_poly.pdbx_strand_id
1 'polypeptide(L)'
;MGPSSIPSPFIYQEKIVEYLNLIEHLQIRERDCNRFLYVERVSYSSGREGTFFRTHGQRARRIEIYGIRLEIVRFIAKASKLLRKLKSLEPNIGFVNEIKQHFMEICTAKLEFLDTELDAYLNGEEFLSGETLVPKREVNVEAVGWNRQLVEFYRTAHNNAMRC
;
A
#
# COMPACT_ATOMS: atom_id res chain seq x y z
N MET A 1 20.65 -15.58 39.52
CA MET A 1 20.80 -15.02 38.16
C MET A 1 20.20 -16.04 37.20
N GLY A 2 18.97 -15.82 36.73
CA GLY A 2 18.37 -16.71 35.74
C GLY A 2 19.06 -16.52 34.39
N PRO A 3 19.27 -17.57 33.59
CA PRO A 3 19.83 -17.40 32.25
C PRO A 3 18.87 -16.50 31.45
N SER A 4 19.34 -15.32 31.06
CA SER A 4 18.64 -14.52 30.05
C SER A 4 18.75 -15.27 28.74
N SER A 5 17.77 -16.11 28.43
CA SER A 5 17.70 -16.83 27.16
C SER A 5 17.44 -15.81 26.05
N ILE A 6 18.51 -15.32 25.44
CA ILE A 6 18.42 -14.53 24.22
C ILE A 6 17.69 -15.41 23.20
N PRO A 7 16.55 -14.97 22.64
CA PRO A 7 15.80 -15.77 21.66
C PRO A 7 16.70 -16.09 20.47
N SER A 8 16.64 -17.35 20.00
CA SER A 8 17.41 -17.80 18.85
C SER A 8 17.16 -16.89 17.63
N PRO A 9 18.20 -16.50 16.86
CA PRO A 9 18.08 -15.78 15.59
C PRO A 9 17.03 -16.38 14.66
N PHE A 10 16.90 -17.72 14.68
CA PHE A 10 15.92 -18.48 13.92
C PHE A 10 14.46 -18.06 14.19
N ILE A 11 14.10 -17.79 15.44
CA ILE A 11 12.73 -17.37 15.82
C ILE A 11 12.37 -16.03 15.18
N TYR A 12 13.36 -15.12 15.04
CA TYR A 12 13.13 -13.85 14.37
C TYR A 12 12.95 -14.04 12.86
N GLN A 13 13.73 -14.92 12.24
CA GLN A 13 13.62 -15.24 10.82
C GLN A 13 12.24 -15.83 10.48
N GLU A 14 11.78 -16.84 11.22
CA GLU A 14 10.46 -17.46 11.01
C GLU A 14 9.33 -16.42 11.07
N LYS A 15 9.38 -15.53 12.05
CA LYS A 15 8.36 -14.49 12.22
C LYS A 15 8.41 -13.40 11.14
N ILE A 16 9.60 -13.11 10.61
CA ILE A 16 9.74 -12.21 9.46
C ILE A 16 9.12 -12.85 8.21
N VAL A 17 9.36 -14.15 7.98
CA VAL A 17 8.77 -14.91 6.87
C VAL A 17 7.24 -14.97 7.00
N GLU A 18 6.71 -15.18 8.21
CA GLU A 18 5.25 -15.12 8.46
C GLU A 18 4.66 -13.77 8.04
N TYR A 19 5.33 -12.66 8.39
CA TYR A 19 4.88 -11.33 7.98
C TYR A 19 4.97 -11.09 6.47
N LEU A 20 5.97 -11.66 5.78
CA LEU A 20 6.07 -11.59 4.32
C LEU A 20 4.89 -12.30 3.66
N ASN A 21 4.56 -13.52 4.09
CA ASN A 21 3.42 -14.26 3.57
C ASN A 21 2.10 -13.51 3.79
N LEU A 22 1.92 -12.91 4.97
CA LEU A 22 0.73 -12.08 5.25
C LEU A 22 0.66 -10.84 4.35
N ILE A 23 1.79 -10.18 4.09
CA ILE A 23 1.85 -9.05 3.16
C ILE A 23 1.47 -9.49 1.75
N GLU A 24 2.00 -10.61 1.26
CA GLU A 24 1.69 -11.13 -0.06
C GLU A 24 0.20 -11.46 -0.21
N HIS A 25 -0.40 -12.13 0.77
CA HIS A 25 -1.84 -12.39 0.81
C HIS A 25 -2.66 -11.10 0.78
N LEU A 26 -2.24 -10.07 1.52
CA LEU A 26 -2.91 -8.76 1.50
C LEU A 26 -2.75 -8.06 0.15
N GLN A 27 -1.60 -8.16 -0.52
CA GLN A 27 -1.39 -7.60 -1.85
C GLN A 27 -2.22 -8.31 -2.94
N ILE A 28 -2.49 -9.61 -2.78
CA ILE A 28 -3.44 -10.33 -3.65
C ILE A 28 -4.85 -9.78 -3.43
N ARG A 29 -5.32 -9.73 -2.17
CA ARG A 29 -6.64 -9.18 -1.85
C ARG A 29 -6.81 -7.73 -2.32
N GLU A 30 -5.78 -6.91 -2.16
CA GLU A 30 -5.80 -5.52 -2.62
C GLU A 30 -6.01 -5.42 -4.14
N ARG A 31 -5.41 -6.32 -4.92
CA ARG A 31 -5.58 -6.37 -6.38
C ARG A 31 -7.04 -6.70 -6.75
N ASP A 32 -7.65 -7.63 -6.04
CA ASP A 32 -9.06 -8.01 -6.24
C ASP A 32 -10.03 -6.87 -5.89
N CYS A 33 -9.65 -6.02 -4.94
CA CYS A 33 -10.45 -4.88 -4.52
C CYS A 33 -10.47 -3.71 -5.53
N ASN A 34 -9.78 -3.72 -6.68
CA ASN A 34 -9.65 -2.59 -7.62
C ASN A 34 -9.14 -1.28 -6.97
N ARG A 35 -8.89 -0.22 -7.78
CA ARG A 35 -8.25 1.04 -7.33
C ARG A 35 -9.06 1.76 -6.22
N PHE A 36 -8.35 2.32 -5.24
CA PHE A 36 -8.85 3.00 -4.04
C PHE A 36 -9.52 4.35 -4.37
N LEU A 37 -9.00 5.08 -5.35
CA LEU A 37 -9.69 6.20 -5.99
C LEU A 37 -10.15 5.71 -7.37
N TYR A 38 -11.29 5.03 -7.44
CA TYR A 38 -11.77 4.47 -8.69
C TYR A 38 -12.22 5.55 -9.67
N VAL A 39 -11.79 5.40 -10.91
CA VAL A 39 -12.40 5.99 -12.10
C VAL A 39 -12.72 4.84 -13.05
N GLU A 40 -13.99 4.62 -13.36
CA GLU A 40 -14.43 3.58 -14.29
C GLU A 40 -14.12 4.02 -15.72
N ARG A 41 -13.20 3.37 -16.44
CA ARG A 41 -13.12 3.60 -17.89
C ARG A 41 -14.30 2.91 -18.56
N VAL A 42 -15.12 3.68 -19.26
CA VAL A 42 -16.25 3.18 -20.05
C VAL A 42 -15.96 3.45 -21.52
N SER A 43 -15.96 2.40 -22.33
CA SER A 43 -15.95 2.52 -23.79
C SER A 43 -17.38 2.64 -24.29
N TYR A 44 -17.72 3.76 -24.90
CA TYR A 44 -19.03 3.97 -25.51
C TYR A 44 -19.10 3.28 -26.87
N SER A 45 -20.30 2.90 -27.30
CA SER A 45 -20.57 2.32 -28.64
C SER A 45 -20.12 3.23 -29.80
N SER A 46 -19.88 4.52 -29.52
CA SER A 46 -19.29 5.49 -30.44
C SER A 46 -17.77 5.37 -30.61
N GLY A 47 -17.10 4.41 -29.96
CA GLY A 47 -15.64 4.24 -29.99
C GLY A 47 -14.87 5.27 -29.15
N ARG A 48 -15.55 6.09 -28.35
CA ARG A 48 -14.93 7.04 -27.43
C ARG A 48 -14.73 6.39 -26.06
N GLU A 49 -13.57 6.59 -25.45
CA GLU A 49 -13.32 6.24 -24.05
C GLU A 49 -13.68 7.42 -23.15
N GLY A 50 -14.40 7.16 -22.06
CA GLY A 50 -14.66 8.12 -20.99
C GLY A 50 -14.32 7.52 -19.63
N THR A 51 -14.24 8.36 -18.60
CA THR A 51 -14.02 7.89 -17.22
C THR A 51 -15.17 8.33 -16.31
N PHE A 52 -15.78 7.42 -15.56
CA PHE A 52 -16.96 7.64 -14.72
C PHE A 52 -16.63 7.50 -13.24
N PHE A 53 -17.08 8.44 -12.40
CA PHE A 53 -16.96 8.36 -10.95
C PHE A 53 -18.31 8.06 -10.30
N ARG A 54 -18.50 6.85 -9.75
CA ARG A 54 -19.62 6.58 -8.83
C ARG A 54 -19.20 6.91 -7.40
N THR A 55 -19.48 8.12 -6.94
CA THR A 55 -19.12 8.58 -5.59
C THR A 55 -19.94 7.93 -4.46
N HIS A 56 -21.21 7.59 -4.68
CA HIS A 56 -22.15 7.20 -3.62
C HIS A 56 -22.20 5.71 -3.24
N GLY A 57 -21.60 4.79 -4.01
CA GLY A 57 -21.64 3.35 -3.69
C GLY A 57 -20.34 2.76 -3.11
N GLN A 58 -19.26 3.54 -3.07
CA GLN A 58 -17.90 2.97 -2.94
C GLN A 58 -17.23 3.19 -1.58
N ARG A 59 -17.91 3.77 -0.59
CA ARG A 59 -17.31 4.06 0.72
C ARG A 59 -16.82 2.78 1.43
N ALA A 60 -17.62 1.72 1.43
CA ALA A 60 -17.25 0.44 2.06
C ALA A 60 -15.99 -0.16 1.43
N ARG A 61 -15.91 -0.17 0.08
CA ARG A 61 -14.75 -0.69 -0.66
C ARG A 61 -13.50 0.17 -0.44
N ARG A 62 -13.63 1.50 -0.37
CA ARG A 62 -12.53 2.40 0.00
C ARG A 62 -12.01 2.12 1.40
N ILE A 63 -12.90 1.96 2.38
CA ILE A 63 -12.53 1.61 3.75
C ILE A 63 -11.78 0.28 3.79
N GLU A 64 -12.25 -0.72 3.04
CA GLU A 64 -11.60 -2.03 2.95
C GLU A 64 -10.17 -1.92 2.38
N ILE A 65 -9.99 -1.26 1.23
CA ILE A 65 -8.66 -1.09 0.62
C ILE A 65 -7.73 -0.27 1.52
N TYR A 66 -8.24 0.79 2.15
CA TYR A 66 -7.48 1.57 3.13
C TYR A 66 -7.01 0.69 4.28
N GLY A 67 -7.89 -0.16 4.82
CA GLY A 67 -7.58 -1.13 5.86
C GLY A 67 -6.46 -2.09 5.43
N ILE A 68 -6.59 -2.70 4.24
CA ILE A 68 -5.59 -3.61 3.69
C ILE A 68 -4.22 -2.94 3.57
N ARG A 69 -4.16 -1.74 2.97
CA ARG A 69 -2.91 -0.98 2.81
C ARG A 69 -2.28 -0.61 4.14
N LEU A 70 -3.10 -0.23 5.13
CA LEU A 70 -2.63 0.07 6.47
C LEU A 70 -2.06 -1.18 7.18
N GLU A 71 -2.68 -2.35 6.98
CA GLU A 71 -2.17 -3.61 7.51
C GLU A 71 -0.83 -4.02 6.89
N ILE A 72 -0.67 -3.86 5.57
CA ILE A 72 0.61 -4.07 4.89
C ILE A 72 1.71 -3.22 5.55
N VAL A 73 1.48 -1.91 5.73
CA VAL A 73 2.46 -1.03 6.37
C VAL A 73 2.77 -1.49 7.80
N ARG A 74 1.76 -1.92 8.57
CA ARG A 74 1.97 -2.43 9.94
C ARG A 74 2.86 -3.67 9.95
N PHE A 75 2.65 -4.61 9.04
CA PHE A 75 3.47 -5.81 8.94
C PHE A 75 4.91 -5.48 8.52
N ILE A 76 5.11 -4.60 7.55
CA ILE A 76 6.45 -4.11 7.16
C ILE A 76 7.16 -3.48 8.36
N ALA A 77 6.47 -2.63 9.13
CA ALA A 77 7.05 -1.99 10.31
C ALA A 77 7.41 -2.99 11.43
N LYS A 78 6.56 -4.00 11.66
CA LYS A 78 6.82 -5.09 12.63
C LYS A 78 8.03 -5.91 12.18
N ALA A 79 8.07 -6.33 10.93
CA ALA A 79 9.17 -7.10 10.37
C ALA A 79 10.49 -6.30 10.38
N SER A 80 10.47 -5.03 10.01
CA SER A 80 11.65 -4.13 10.08
C SER A 80 12.23 -4.03 11.50
N LYS A 81 11.38 -4.01 12.54
CA LYS A 81 11.85 -4.05 13.93
C LYS A 81 12.55 -5.36 14.28
N LEU A 82 12.04 -6.50 13.81
CA LEU A 82 12.69 -7.80 14.00
C LEU A 82 13.98 -7.91 13.20
N LEU A 83 14.00 -7.39 11.98
CA LEU A 83 15.16 -7.39 11.09
C LEU A 83 16.35 -6.64 11.72
N ARG A 84 16.11 -5.49 12.36
CA ARG A 84 17.14 -4.76 13.13
C ARG A 84 17.69 -5.57 14.31
N LYS A 85 16.82 -6.28 15.03
CA LYS A 85 17.25 -7.17 16.12
C LYS A 85 18.09 -8.31 15.57
N LEU A 86 17.64 -8.94 14.49
CA LEU A 86 18.36 -10.04 13.84
C LEU A 86 19.75 -9.59 13.38
N LYS A 87 19.87 -8.45 12.70
CA LYS A 87 21.15 -7.87 12.27
C LYS A 87 22.11 -7.60 13.44
N SER A 88 21.59 -7.20 14.60
CA SER A 88 22.43 -6.98 15.78
C SER A 88 22.97 -8.28 16.40
N LEU A 89 22.27 -9.41 16.18
CA LEU A 89 22.67 -10.72 16.66
C LEU A 89 23.59 -11.43 15.67
N GLU A 90 23.33 -11.25 14.37
CA GLU A 90 24.06 -11.86 13.27
C GLU A 90 24.28 -10.80 12.17
N PRO A 91 25.45 -10.14 12.12
CA PRO A 91 25.71 -9.03 11.20
C PRO A 91 25.88 -9.43 9.73
N ASN A 92 26.12 -10.71 9.48
CA ASN A 92 26.51 -11.22 8.17
C ASN A 92 25.40 -12.11 7.61
N ILE A 93 24.40 -11.50 6.97
CA ILE A 93 23.22 -12.24 6.53
C ILE A 93 22.70 -11.69 5.21
N GLY A 94 22.88 -12.45 4.12
CA GLY A 94 22.22 -12.21 2.84
C GLY A 94 20.69 -12.05 2.98
N PHE A 95 20.07 -12.83 3.87
CA PHE A 95 18.65 -12.70 4.21
C PHE A 95 18.26 -11.32 4.75
N VAL A 96 19.10 -10.65 5.57
CA VAL A 96 18.76 -9.29 6.05
C VAL A 96 18.68 -8.30 4.88
N ASN A 97 19.63 -8.39 3.95
CA ASN A 97 19.65 -7.54 2.76
C ASN A 97 18.51 -7.86 1.80
N GLU A 98 18.21 -9.13 1.60
CA GLU A 98 17.11 -9.61 0.76
C GLU A 98 15.75 -9.10 1.27
N ILE A 99 15.45 -9.31 2.55
CA ILE A 99 14.19 -8.85 3.14
C ILE A 99 14.09 -7.32 3.13
N LYS A 100 15.20 -6.63 3.40
CA LYS A 100 15.27 -5.17 3.30
C LYS A 100 14.91 -4.69 1.89
N GLN A 101 15.54 -5.28 0.88
CA GLN A 101 15.30 -4.94 -0.52
C GLN A 101 13.83 -5.16 -0.89
N HIS A 102 13.28 -6.30 -0.49
CA HIS A 102 11.89 -6.62 -0.75
C HIS A 102 10.90 -5.62 -0.12
N PHE A 103 11.13 -5.19 1.12
CA PHE A 103 10.30 -4.16 1.76
C PHE A 103 10.41 -2.80 1.07
N MET A 104 11.60 -2.42 0.60
CA MET A 104 11.77 -1.18 -0.15
C MET A 104 10.98 -1.23 -1.46
N GLU A 105 11.08 -2.34 -2.21
CA GLU A 105 10.34 -2.54 -3.47
C GLU A 105 8.84 -2.44 -3.28
N ILE A 106 8.29 -3.10 -2.24
CA ILE A 106 6.86 -3.01 -1.92
C ILE A 106 6.46 -1.56 -1.62
N CYS A 107 7.24 -0.84 -0.82
CA CYS A 107 6.91 0.53 -0.46
C CYS A 107 7.00 1.47 -1.66
N THR A 108 8.05 1.36 -2.48
CA THR A 108 8.24 2.17 -3.69
C THR A 108 7.10 1.98 -4.67
N ALA A 109 6.77 0.72 -4.99
CA ALA A 109 5.66 0.42 -5.90
C ALA A 109 4.32 0.95 -5.37
N LYS A 110 4.10 0.94 -4.05
CA LYS A 110 2.88 1.48 -3.45
C LYS A 110 2.84 3.01 -3.45
N LEU A 111 3.96 3.68 -3.23
CA LEU A 111 4.05 5.13 -3.30
C LEU A 111 3.76 5.62 -4.73
N GLU A 112 4.41 5.03 -5.73
CA GLU A 112 4.16 5.36 -7.15
C GLU A 112 2.70 5.15 -7.54
N PHE A 113 2.10 4.04 -7.07
CA PHE A 113 0.69 3.76 -7.30
C PHE A 113 -0.22 4.82 -6.64
N LEU A 114 0.03 5.18 -5.37
CA LEU A 114 -0.76 6.15 -4.63
C LEU A 114 -0.67 7.55 -5.25
N ASP A 115 0.52 7.96 -5.69
CA ASP A 115 0.76 9.24 -6.36
C ASP A 115 0.04 9.30 -7.71
N THR A 116 0.16 8.24 -8.52
CA THR A 116 -0.56 8.11 -9.81
C THR A 116 -2.08 8.14 -9.62
N GLU A 117 -2.57 7.44 -8.60
CA GLU A 117 -3.98 7.38 -8.26
C GLU A 117 -4.52 8.74 -7.79
N LEU A 118 -3.72 9.47 -7.00
CA LEU A 118 -4.07 10.81 -6.53
C LEU A 118 -4.04 11.84 -7.66
N ASP A 119 -3.04 11.79 -8.54
CA ASP A 119 -2.94 12.67 -9.70
C ASP A 119 -4.11 12.48 -10.66
N ALA A 120 -4.44 11.23 -11.01
CA ALA A 120 -5.60 10.91 -11.82
C ALA A 120 -6.92 11.40 -11.18
N TYR A 121 -7.01 11.35 -9.85
CA TYR A 121 -8.18 11.81 -9.11
C TYR A 121 -8.30 13.34 -9.04
N LEU A 122 -7.18 14.05 -8.91
CA LEU A 122 -7.15 15.51 -8.73
C LEU A 122 -7.06 16.29 -10.04
N ASN A 123 -6.34 15.80 -11.04
CA ASN A 123 -5.95 16.55 -12.24
C ASN A 123 -6.55 15.98 -13.55
N GLY A 124 -7.33 14.91 -13.49
CA GLY A 124 -8.03 14.42 -14.69
C GLY A 124 -8.96 15.50 -15.27
N GLU A 125 -8.75 15.86 -16.54
CA GLU A 125 -9.25 17.11 -17.12
C GLU A 125 -10.76 17.12 -17.39
N GLU A 126 -11.37 16.05 -17.92
CA GLU A 126 -12.79 16.03 -18.28
C GLU A 126 -13.37 14.61 -18.26
N PHE A 127 -14.65 14.48 -17.89
CA PHE A 127 -15.28 13.17 -17.72
C PHE A 127 -16.64 13.09 -18.43
N LEU A 128 -16.78 12.08 -19.30
CA LEU A 128 -18.03 11.75 -19.97
C LEU A 128 -18.87 10.82 -19.08
N SER A 129 -20.04 11.31 -18.64
CA SER A 129 -21.10 10.51 -18.05
C SER A 129 -22.27 10.46 -19.02
N GLY A 130 -22.33 9.42 -19.86
CA GLY A 130 -23.22 9.39 -21.01
C GLY A 130 -22.75 10.35 -22.11
N GLU A 131 -23.66 11.08 -22.75
CA GLU A 131 -23.34 12.12 -23.76
C GLU A 131 -23.00 13.50 -23.16
N THR A 132 -23.03 13.64 -21.83
CA THR A 132 -22.85 14.93 -21.16
C THR A 132 -21.51 14.98 -20.45
N LEU A 133 -20.71 16.01 -20.75
CA LEU A 133 -19.55 16.39 -19.95
C LEU A 133 -20.05 16.81 -18.56
N VAL A 134 -19.71 16.04 -17.53
CA VAL A 134 -20.05 16.40 -16.15
C VAL A 134 -18.89 17.20 -15.57
N PRO A 135 -19.10 18.46 -15.15
CA PRO A 135 -18.07 19.24 -14.52
C PRO A 135 -17.61 18.57 -13.22
N LYS A 136 -16.32 18.69 -12.91
CA LYS A 136 -15.69 18.30 -11.65
C LYS A 136 -16.47 18.88 -10.46
N ARG A 137 -17.44 18.14 -9.95
CA ARG A 137 -18.23 18.54 -8.79
C ARG A 137 -18.03 17.49 -7.71
N GLU A 138 -17.34 17.95 -6.67
CA GLU A 138 -17.08 17.29 -5.38
C GLU A 138 -15.90 16.31 -5.35
N VAL A 139 -14.71 16.89 -5.18
CA VAL A 139 -13.56 16.17 -4.63
C VAL A 139 -13.95 15.62 -3.25
N ASN A 140 -13.81 14.30 -3.05
CA ASN A 140 -13.98 13.71 -1.73
C ASN A 140 -12.73 13.98 -0.88
N VAL A 141 -12.77 15.05 -0.09
CA VAL A 141 -11.66 15.49 0.77
C VAL A 141 -11.23 14.41 1.76
N GLU A 142 -12.17 13.61 2.27
CA GLU A 142 -11.88 12.49 3.18
C GLU A 142 -11.02 11.42 2.48
N ALA A 143 -11.38 11.02 1.27
CA ALA A 143 -10.63 10.03 0.49
C ALA A 143 -9.22 10.55 0.10
N VAL A 144 -9.11 11.83 -0.25
CA VAL A 144 -7.80 12.48 -0.48
C VAL A 144 -6.96 12.49 0.79
N GLY A 145 -7.57 12.80 1.94
CA GLY A 145 -6.91 12.75 3.25
C GLY A 145 -6.38 11.35 3.58
N TRP A 146 -7.19 10.31 3.35
CA TRP A 146 -6.77 8.93 3.53
C TRP A 146 -5.63 8.51 2.60
N ASN A 147 -5.65 8.91 1.32
CA ASN A 147 -4.55 8.64 0.39
C ASN A 147 -3.25 9.29 0.89
N ARG A 148 -3.27 10.56 1.26
CA ARG A 148 -2.10 11.29 1.81
C ARG A 148 -1.54 10.61 3.06
N GLN A 149 -2.43 10.17 3.96
CA GLN A 149 -2.01 9.47 5.16
C GLN A 149 -1.33 8.12 4.83
N LEU A 150 -1.85 7.37 3.85
CA LEU A 150 -1.19 6.15 3.38
C LEU A 150 0.20 6.45 2.80
N VAL A 151 0.36 7.52 2.03
CA VAL A 151 1.66 7.96 1.51
C VAL A 151 2.66 8.21 2.65
N GLU A 152 2.25 8.91 3.71
CA GLU A 152 3.10 9.13 4.89
C GLU A 152 3.50 7.84 5.60
N PHE A 153 2.54 6.91 5.75
CA PHE A 153 2.80 5.61 6.36
C PHE A 153 3.79 4.77 5.53
N TYR A 154 3.61 4.69 4.21
CA TYR A 154 4.54 3.98 3.34
C TYR A 154 5.92 4.63 3.27
N ARG A 155 6.03 5.97 3.25
CA ARG A 155 7.33 6.66 3.34
C ARG A 155 8.03 6.34 4.65
N THR A 156 7.30 6.32 5.76
CA THR A 156 7.84 5.97 7.08
C THR A 156 8.32 4.52 7.11
N ALA A 157 7.55 3.59 6.54
CA ALA A 157 7.92 2.18 6.44
C ALA A 157 9.17 1.97 5.56
N HIS A 158 9.22 2.62 4.40
CA HIS A 158 10.37 2.62 3.50
C HIS A 158 11.65 3.10 4.20
N ASN A 159 11.57 4.24 4.89
CA ASN A 159 12.69 4.79 5.65
C ASN A 159 13.14 3.87 6.79
N ASN A 160 12.21 3.15 7.42
CA ASN A 160 12.55 2.16 8.44
C ASN A 160 13.25 0.94 7.83
N ALA A 161 12.79 0.45 6.68
CA ALA A 161 13.43 -0.65 5.95
C ALA A 161 14.86 -0.26 5.53
N MET A 162 15.07 0.95 5.00
CA MET A 162 16.41 1.47 4.66
C MET A 162 17.40 1.47 5.84
N ARG A 163 16.88 1.68 7.06
CA ARG A 163 17.69 1.72 8.31
C ARG A 163 17.86 0.35 8.96
N CYS A 164 17.22 -0.70 8.43
CA CYS A 164 17.54 -2.07 8.80
C CYS A 164 18.90 -2.43 8.21
#